data_AF-A0AAD9NH65-F1
#
_entry.id   AF-A0AAD9NH65-F1
#
_cell.length_a   1.000
_cell.length_b   1.000
_cell.length_c   1.000
_cell.angle_alpha   90.00
_cell.angle_beta   90.00
_cell.angle_gamma   90.00
#
_symmetry.space_group_name_H-M   'P 1'
#
loop_
_entity.id
_entity.type
_entity.pdbx_description
1 polymer ?
#
loop_
_entity_poly.entity_id
_entity_poly.type
_entity_poly.pdbx_seq_one_letter_code
_entity_poly.pdbx_strand_id
1 'polypeptide(L)'
;MFVHLPPGIHQVALDAQRSSKGSTGLAVDDFAIQPCTAFESECMRTRSGKDYKGTMALNSEYKGCYSWSLDITDRKFIKATNFELAEVRNYCRNIPGKNWQQPNCLIASIDGTYIYSECDIRYCSK
;
A
#
# COMPACT_ATOMS: atom_id res chain seq x y z
N MET A 1 13.16 26.43 2.89
CA MET A 1 13.93 25.18 2.97
C MET A 1 13.43 24.30 1.82
N PHE A 2 14.17 24.21 0.72
CA PHE A 2 13.74 23.46 -0.46
C PHE A 2 14.21 22.00 -0.30
N VAL A 3 13.26 21.06 -0.26
CA VAL A 3 13.57 19.63 -0.16
C VAL A 3 14.02 19.15 -1.54
N HIS A 4 15.29 18.76 -1.66
CA HIS A 4 15.83 18.16 -2.88
C HIS A 4 15.34 16.71 -2.95
N LEU A 5 14.52 16.38 -3.96
CA LEU A 5 14.08 15.00 -4.17
C LEU A 5 15.27 14.17 -4.70
N PRO A 6 15.48 12.94 -4.22
CA PRO A 6 16.56 12.09 -4.71
C PRO A 6 16.36 11.70 -6.18
N PRO A 7 17.43 11.37 -6.92
CA PRO A 7 17.33 10.95 -8.33
C PRO A 7 16.53 9.65 -8.48
N GLY A 8 15.44 9.70 -9.24
CA GLY A 8 14.55 8.56 -9.54
C GLY A 8 13.36 9.00 -10.40
N ILE A 9 12.68 8.07 -11.08
CA ILE A 9 11.53 8.39 -11.94
C ILE A 9 10.32 8.76 -11.06
N HIS A 10 10.06 10.06 -10.93
CA HIS A 10 8.78 10.59 -10.45
C HIS A 10 7.88 10.89 -11.66
N GLN A 11 7.38 9.85 -12.32
CA GLN A 11 6.48 10.03 -13.47
C GLN A 11 5.02 9.98 -12.98
N VAL A 12 4.37 11.14 -12.97
CA VAL A 12 2.91 11.20 -12.93
C VAL A 12 2.44 11.22 -14.39
N ALA A 13 2.12 10.05 -14.94
CA ALA A 13 1.55 9.93 -16.28
C ALA A 13 0.01 9.94 -16.17
N LEU A 14 -0.62 10.92 -16.80
CA LEU A 14 -2.07 10.99 -16.99
C LEU A 14 -2.33 10.66 -18.46
N ASP A 15 -2.70 9.41 -18.74
CA ASP A 15 -3.10 8.99 -20.09
C ASP A 15 -4.60 9.21 -20.27
N ALA A 16 -4.97 9.93 -21.32
CA ALA A 16 -6.34 10.27 -21.65
C ALA A 16 -6.63 9.82 -23.09
N GLN A 17 -7.40 8.74 -23.24
CA GLN A 17 -7.86 8.28 -24.55
C GLN A 17 -9.22 8.88 -24.91
N ARG A 18 -9.32 9.42 -26.13
CA ARG A 18 -10.51 10.06 -26.69
C ARG A 18 -11.37 9.04 -27.48
N SER A 19 -12.69 9.18 -27.47
CA SER A 19 -13.60 8.49 -28.43
C SER A 19 -14.05 9.42 -29.57
N SER A 20 -14.90 8.95 -30.50
CA SER A 20 -15.22 9.65 -31.76
C SER A 20 -16.08 10.92 -31.63
N LYS A 21 -16.64 11.26 -30.45
CA LYS A 21 -17.40 12.50 -30.22
C LYS A 21 -17.20 13.05 -28.79
N GLY A 22 -17.02 14.37 -28.65
CA GLY A 22 -16.91 15.09 -27.36
C GLY A 22 -15.55 15.76 -27.09
N SER A 23 -15.43 16.45 -25.95
CA SER A 23 -14.19 17.03 -25.41
C SER A 23 -13.76 16.26 -24.16
N THR A 24 -12.48 15.88 -24.06
CA THR A 24 -11.88 15.37 -22.82
C THR A 24 -11.16 16.53 -22.14
N GLY A 25 -11.57 16.87 -20.92
CA GLY A 25 -10.93 17.91 -20.12
C GLY A 25 -10.56 17.36 -18.74
N LEU A 26 -9.36 17.68 -18.28
CA LEU A 26 -8.94 17.52 -16.89
C LEU A 26 -8.69 18.92 -16.34
N ALA A 27 -9.47 19.31 -15.33
CA ALA A 27 -9.19 20.49 -14.54
C ALA A 27 -8.58 20.03 -13.22
N VAL A 28 -7.38 20.52 -12.92
CA VAL A 28 -6.70 20.29 -11.65
C VAL A 28 -6.56 21.64 -10.97
N ASP A 29 -7.02 21.72 -9.74
CA ASP A 29 -6.83 22.88 -8.85
C ASP A 29 -6.13 22.39 -7.57
N ASP A 30 -5.21 23.18 -7.03
CA ASP A 30 -4.44 22.89 -5.81
C ASP A 30 -3.70 21.52 -5.75
N PHE A 31 -2.99 21.13 -6.81
CA PHE A 31 -2.17 19.90 -6.78
C PHE A 31 -0.80 20.10 -6.15
N ALA A 32 -0.47 19.26 -5.16
CA ALA A 32 0.83 19.21 -4.52
C ALA A 32 1.53 17.86 -4.75
N ILE A 33 2.76 17.90 -5.25
CA ILE A 33 3.67 16.74 -5.29
C ILE A 33 4.47 16.74 -4.00
N GLN A 34 4.32 15.71 -3.18
CA GLN A 34 5.11 15.55 -1.95
C GLN A 34 6.17 14.46 -2.09
N PRO A 35 7.30 14.56 -1.37
CA PRO A 35 8.32 13.52 -1.34
C PRO A 35 7.73 12.18 -0.90
N CYS A 36 8.22 11.08 -1.46
CA CYS A 36 7.77 9.72 -1.13
C CYS A 36 7.83 9.39 0.39
N THR A 37 8.67 10.11 1.14
CA THR A 37 8.89 10.00 2.58
C THR A 37 7.89 10.79 3.43
N ALA A 38 7.22 11.79 2.87
CA ALA A 38 6.15 12.52 3.56
C ALA A 38 4.87 11.67 3.71
N PHE A 39 4.86 10.47 3.12
CA PHE A 39 3.71 9.56 3.08
C PHE A 39 3.79 8.38 4.05
N GLU A 40 4.75 8.36 4.98
CA GLU A 40 4.70 7.45 6.13
C GLU A 40 3.53 7.85 7.04
N SER A 41 2.32 7.45 6.65
CA SER A 41 1.09 7.72 7.35
C SER A 41 0.51 6.45 7.93
N GLU A 42 0.08 6.52 9.18
CA GLU A 42 -0.67 5.47 9.87
C GLU A 42 -2.15 5.40 9.42
N CYS A 43 -2.39 5.68 8.15
CA CYS A 43 -3.71 5.71 7.53
C CYS A 43 -3.61 5.50 6.02
N MET A 44 -4.69 5.01 5.41
CA MET A 44 -4.82 4.82 3.96
C MET A 44 -5.28 6.10 3.26
N ARG A 45 -4.69 6.44 2.10
CA ARG A 45 -5.21 7.54 1.26
C ARG A 45 -6.03 7.03 0.07
N THR A 46 -5.72 5.85 -0.43
CA THR A 46 -6.52 5.20 -1.49
C THR A 46 -7.49 4.18 -0.91
N ARG A 47 -8.61 3.94 -1.60
CA ARG A 47 -9.57 2.87 -1.27
C ARG A 47 -8.92 1.47 -1.24
N SER A 48 -7.81 1.30 -1.95
CA SER A 48 -7.11 0.02 -2.02
C SER A 48 -6.06 -0.17 -0.94
N GLY A 49 -5.61 0.90 -0.26
CA GLY A 49 -4.51 0.81 0.71
C GLY A 49 -3.17 0.33 0.15
N LYS A 50 -2.98 0.28 -1.18
CA LYS A 50 -1.70 -0.13 -1.80
C LYS A 50 -0.55 0.83 -1.47
N ASP A 51 -0.90 2.07 -1.15
CA ASP A 51 -0.01 3.15 -0.75
C ASP A 51 0.27 3.19 0.76
N TYR A 52 -0.35 2.29 1.55
CA TYR A 52 -0.15 2.25 2.98
C TYR A 52 1.27 1.80 3.34
N LYS A 53 2.03 2.70 3.99
CA LYS A 53 3.40 2.45 4.46
C LYS A 53 3.56 2.53 5.98
N GLY A 54 2.46 2.65 6.72
CA GLY A 54 2.49 2.69 8.19
C GLY A 54 2.92 1.38 8.83
N THR A 55 2.87 1.36 10.16
CA THR A 55 3.47 0.33 11.01
C THR A 55 2.46 -0.57 11.73
N MET A 56 1.18 -0.53 11.33
CA MET A 56 0.15 -1.44 11.87
C MET A 56 0.60 -2.89 11.73
N ALA A 57 0.67 -3.61 12.84
CA ALA A 57 1.12 -5.00 12.92
C ALA A 57 0.08 -5.90 13.60
N LEU A 58 -1.18 -5.48 13.59
CA LEU A 58 -2.33 -6.21 14.11
C LEU A 58 -3.40 -6.31 13.02
N ASN A 59 -4.06 -7.47 12.95
CA ASN A 59 -5.24 -7.62 12.11
C ASN A 59 -6.48 -6.96 12.77
N SER A 60 -7.63 -7.00 12.10
CA SER A 60 -8.90 -6.46 12.63
C SER A 60 -9.40 -7.12 13.92
N GLU A 61 -8.88 -8.30 14.26
CA GLU A 61 -9.17 -9.04 15.50
C GLU A 61 -8.07 -8.87 16.56
N TYR A 62 -7.15 -7.91 16.38
CA TYR A 62 -6.02 -7.64 17.29
C TYR A 62 -5.02 -8.80 17.45
N LYS A 63 -4.96 -9.72 16.48
CA LYS A 63 -3.94 -10.77 16.41
C LYS A 63 -2.65 -10.22 15.79
N GLY A 64 -1.53 -10.62 16.37
CA GLY A 64 -0.19 -10.23 15.92
C GLY A 64 0.14 -10.74 14.52
N CYS A 65 0.58 -9.82 13.66
CA CYS A 65 1.06 -10.14 12.32
C CYS A 65 2.44 -10.81 12.38
N TYR A 66 2.63 -11.81 11.53
CA TYR A 66 3.91 -12.48 11.32
C TYR A 66 4.76 -11.75 10.26
N SER A 67 6.08 -11.96 10.35
CA SER A 67 7.04 -11.38 9.40
C SER A 67 6.77 -11.84 7.97
N TRP A 68 6.90 -10.92 7.01
CA TRP A 68 6.87 -11.23 5.59
C TRP A 68 8.10 -12.01 5.12
N SER A 69 9.16 -12.05 5.93
CA SER A 69 10.38 -12.82 5.64
C SER A 69 10.26 -14.31 5.96
N LEU A 70 9.08 -14.81 6.37
CA LEU A 70 8.89 -16.24 6.57
C LEU A 70 9.02 -17.00 5.24
N ASP A 71 9.65 -18.17 5.26
CA ASP A 71 9.87 -18.97 4.05
C ASP A 71 8.56 -19.41 3.35
N ILE A 72 7.45 -19.44 4.09
CA ILE A 72 6.12 -19.76 3.60
C ILE A 72 5.48 -18.63 2.76
N THR A 73 6.02 -17.42 2.84
CA THR A 73 5.48 -16.27 2.14
C THR A 73 6.06 -16.29 0.72
N ASP A 74 5.24 -16.64 -0.28
CA ASP A 74 5.73 -16.75 -1.65
C ASP A 74 6.35 -15.41 -2.09
N ARG A 75 7.67 -15.45 -2.32
CA ARG A 75 8.48 -14.29 -2.69
C ARG A 75 7.94 -13.58 -3.94
N LYS A 76 7.15 -14.26 -4.79
CA LYS A 76 6.48 -13.64 -5.94
C LYS A 76 5.44 -12.59 -5.52
N PHE A 77 4.64 -12.84 -4.48
CA PHE A 77 3.64 -11.87 -4.01
C PHE A 77 4.28 -10.66 -3.34
N ILE A 78 5.37 -10.88 -2.62
CA ILE A 78 6.14 -9.81 -1.98
C ILE A 78 6.82 -8.93 -3.05
N LYS A 79 7.47 -9.54 -4.05
CA LYS A 79 8.04 -8.80 -5.18
C LYS A 79 7.02 -7.93 -5.91
N ALA A 80 5.76 -8.37 -5.98
CA ALA A 80 4.70 -7.62 -6.63
C ALA A 80 4.14 -6.45 -5.80
N THR A 81 4.60 -6.27 -4.55
CA THR A 81 4.31 -5.07 -3.74
C THR A 81 5.34 -3.95 -3.89
N ASN A 82 6.46 -4.17 -4.60
CA ASN A 82 7.57 -3.22 -4.76
C ASN A 82 8.18 -2.72 -3.42
N PHE A 83 8.01 -3.46 -2.31
CA PHE A 83 8.64 -3.13 -1.04
C PHE A 83 9.88 -3.99 -0.79
N GLU A 84 10.93 -3.37 -0.24
CA GLU A 84 12.11 -4.09 0.27
C GLU A 84 11.73 -4.82 1.56
N LEU A 85 11.91 -6.15 1.59
CA LEU A 85 11.52 -7.03 2.70
C LEU A 85 11.98 -6.55 4.09
N ALA A 86 13.17 -5.94 4.16
CA ALA A 86 13.75 -5.42 5.38
C ALA A 86 12.97 -4.21 5.95
N GLU A 87 12.30 -3.44 5.10
CA GLU A 87 11.54 -2.24 5.49
C GLU A 87 10.14 -2.59 5.99
N VAL A 88 9.57 -3.71 5.52
CA VAL A 88 8.17 -4.06 5.77
C VAL A 88 7.95 -4.84 7.07
N ARG A 89 8.99 -5.51 7.60
CA ARG A 89 8.93 -6.34 8.82
C ARG A 89 7.70 -7.26 8.83
N ASN A 90 6.74 -7.01 9.72
CA ASN A 90 5.46 -7.70 9.85
C ASN A 90 4.26 -6.73 9.67
N TYR A 91 4.47 -5.56 9.09
CA TYR A 91 3.43 -4.54 8.96
C TYR A 91 2.40 -4.91 7.89
N CYS A 92 1.15 -4.53 8.11
CA CYS A 92 0.05 -4.74 7.18
C CYS A 92 0.35 -4.11 5.81
N ARG A 93 0.18 -4.89 4.73
CA ARG A 93 0.37 -4.41 3.35
C ARG A 93 -0.70 -5.00 2.45
N ASN A 94 -1.01 -4.29 1.37
CA ASN A 94 -1.87 -4.85 0.34
C ASN A 94 -1.05 -5.71 -0.62
N ILE A 95 -0.85 -6.98 -0.28
CA ILE A 95 -0.24 -7.93 -1.20
C ILE A 95 -1.18 -8.26 -2.37
N PRO A 96 -0.68 -8.29 -3.62
CA PRO A 96 -1.47 -8.71 -4.77
C PRO A 96 -1.81 -10.20 -4.67
N GLY A 97 -2.99 -10.61 -5.16
CA GLY A 97 -3.41 -12.02 -5.18
C GLY A 97 -4.89 -12.24 -4.87
N LYS A 98 -5.52 -11.30 -4.15
CA LYS A 98 -6.97 -11.23 -3.94
C LYS A 98 -7.44 -9.78 -3.98
N ASN A 99 -8.73 -9.56 -4.25
CA ASN A 99 -9.37 -8.24 -4.24
C ASN A 99 -9.63 -7.78 -2.80
N TRP A 100 -8.57 -7.54 -2.03
CA TRP A 100 -8.67 -7.04 -0.66
C TRP A 100 -9.10 -5.57 -0.65
N GLN A 101 -10.01 -5.22 0.26
CA GLN A 101 -10.42 -3.83 0.47
C GLN A 101 -9.54 -3.13 1.51
N GLN A 102 -8.77 -3.91 2.28
CA GLN A 102 -7.85 -3.44 3.31
C GLN A 102 -6.46 -4.07 3.12
N PRO A 103 -5.38 -3.42 3.59
CA PRO A 103 -4.10 -4.07 3.77
C PRO A 103 -4.26 -5.28 4.70
N ASN A 104 -3.45 -6.30 4.47
CA ASN A 104 -3.54 -7.56 5.19
C ASN A 104 -2.16 -7.97 5.71
N CYS A 105 -2.15 -8.97 6.57
CA CYS A 105 -0.93 -9.59 7.08
C CYS A 105 -1.12 -11.10 7.31
N LEU A 106 -0.02 -11.80 7.56
CA LEU A 106 -0.07 -13.21 7.96
C LEU A 106 -0.37 -13.33 9.46
N ILE A 107 -1.31 -14.20 9.81
CA ILE A 107 -1.61 -14.60 11.19
C ILE A 107 -1.56 -16.12 11.32
N ALA A 108 -1.35 -16.61 12.55
CA ALA A 108 -1.51 -18.03 12.84
C ALA A 108 -2.99 -18.42 12.85
N SER A 109 -3.30 -19.52 12.18
CA SER A 109 -4.60 -20.19 12.21
C SER A 109 -4.66 -21.19 13.38
N ILE A 110 -5.88 -21.62 13.73
CA ILE A 110 -6.14 -22.56 14.82
C ILE A 110 -5.48 -23.93 14.57
N ASP A 111 -5.33 -24.30 13.30
CA ASP A 111 -4.68 -25.54 12.85
C ASP A 111 -3.13 -25.44 12.80
N GLY A 112 -2.55 -24.33 13.27
CA GLY A 112 -1.09 -24.12 13.27
C GLY A 112 -0.53 -23.72 11.91
N THR A 113 -1.38 -23.47 10.91
CA THR A 113 -0.97 -22.92 9.61
C THR A 113 -0.97 -21.39 9.62
N TYR A 114 -0.58 -20.77 8.51
CA TYR A 114 -0.58 -19.31 8.35
C TYR A 114 -1.57 -18.89 7.28
N ILE A 115 -2.36 -17.87 7.60
CA ILE A 115 -3.38 -17.33 6.70
C ILE A 115 -3.26 -15.81 6.59
N TYR A 116 -3.71 -15.25 5.46
CA TYR A 116 -3.85 -13.80 5.31
C TYR A 116 -5.12 -13.32 6.01
N SER A 117 -5.00 -12.25 6.79
CA SER A 117 -6.10 -11.60 7.49
C SER A 117 -6.02 -10.09 7.29
N GLU A 118 -7.17 -9.45 7.07
CA GLU A 118 -7.27 -8.00 6.87
C GLU A 118 -6.96 -7.24 8.16
N CYS A 119 -6.32 -6.09 8.01
CA CYS A 119 -6.07 -5.15 9.08
C CYS A 119 -7.14 -4.06 9.08
N ASP A 120 -7.43 -3.49 10.25
CA ASP A 120 -8.36 -2.36 10.37
C ASP A 120 -7.58 -1.04 10.32
N ILE A 121 -7.27 -0.58 9.10
CA ILE A 121 -6.56 0.67 8.89
C ILE A 121 -7.56 1.73 8.46
N ARG A 122 -7.56 2.85 9.18
CA ARG A 122 -8.42 3.98 8.89
C ARG A 122 -7.95 4.76 7.67
N TYR A 123 -8.89 5.44 7.01
CA TYR A 123 -8.56 6.46 6.02
C TYR A 123 -7.93 7.69 6.69
N CYS A 124 -7.03 8.36 5.98
CA CYS A 124 -6.48 9.61 6.46
C CYS A 124 -7.59 10.66 6.53
N SER A 125 -7.66 11.38 7.64
CA SER A 125 -8.49 12.59 7.75
C SER A 125 -8.02 13.59 6.70
N LYS A 126 -8.99 14.28 6.09
CA LYS A 126 -8.71 15.44 5.24
C LYS A 126 -8.23 16.61 6.08
#